data_AF-A0A8T5AUE0-F1
#
_entry.id   AF-A0A8T5AUE0-F1
#
_cell.length_a   1.000
_cell.length_b   1.000
_cell.length_c   1.000
_cell.angle_alpha   90.00
_cell.angle_beta   90.00
_cell.angle_gamma   90.00
#
_symmetry.space_group_name_H-M   'P 1'
#
loop_
_entity.id
_entity.type
_entity.pdbx_description
1 polymer ?
#
loop_
_entity_poly.entity_id
_entity_poly.type
_entity_poly.pdbx_seq_one_letter_code
_entity_poly.pdbx_strand_id
1 'polypeptide(L)'
;MRKKDKMTNGLETKALKTVPREKAFYFFTSIGNYTGESASSLKEFMEKINSVNIKSLEFHLYRGDFEKWAIEVLEDKKLADEICKLRSLNFYGDTLRERLYSIVARRYRELTEFLQHV
;
A
#
# COMPACT_ATOMS: atom_id res chain seq x y z
N MET A 1 -9.59 -7.23 31.06
CA MET A 1 -9.01 -7.60 29.76
C MET A 1 -10.12 -7.85 28.75
N ARG A 2 -10.28 -6.95 27.75
CA ARG A 2 -11.32 -7.07 26.72
C ARG A 2 -10.76 -7.93 25.57
N LYS A 3 -11.56 -8.88 25.09
CA LYS A 3 -11.21 -9.77 23.95
C LYS A 3 -10.84 -9.05 22.64
N LYS A 4 -11.02 -7.71 22.55
CA LYS A 4 -10.64 -6.89 21.40
C LYS A 4 -9.13 -6.74 21.25
N ASP A 5 -8.37 -6.66 22.34
CA ASP A 5 -6.93 -6.35 22.30
C ASP A 5 -6.07 -7.51 21.76
N LYS A 6 -6.58 -8.76 21.82
CA LYS A 6 -5.87 -9.94 21.27
C LYS A 6 -6.11 -10.17 19.77
N MET A 7 -7.17 -9.60 19.19
CA MET A 7 -7.52 -9.78 17.77
C MET A 7 -6.80 -8.78 16.85
N THR A 8 -6.38 -7.63 17.37
CA THR A 8 -5.72 -6.55 16.61
C THR A 8 -4.22 -6.80 16.42
N ASN A 9 -3.53 -7.37 17.42
CA ASN A 9 -2.08 -7.58 17.40
C ASN A 9 -1.56 -8.49 16.26
N GLY A 10 -2.37 -9.44 15.79
CA GLY A 10 -1.97 -10.39 14.73
C GLY A 10 -2.11 -9.85 13.30
N LEU A 11 -3.00 -8.87 13.09
CA LEU A 11 -3.30 -8.30 11.78
C LEU A 11 -2.34 -7.14 11.46
N GLU A 12 -2.01 -6.33 12.46
CA GLU A 12 -1.14 -5.15 12.30
C GLU A 12 0.33 -5.53 12.01
N THR A 13 0.77 -6.71 12.44
CA THR A 13 2.14 -7.20 12.20
C THR A 13 2.38 -7.80 10.81
N LYS A 14 1.33 -8.15 10.05
CA LYS A 14 1.49 -8.78 8.73
C LYS A 14 1.85 -7.77 7.63
N ALA A 15 1.24 -6.58 7.64
CA ALA A 15 1.51 -5.53 6.66
C ALA A 15 2.97 -5.02 6.68
N LEU A 16 3.68 -5.23 7.80
CA LEU A 16 5.09 -4.87 7.95
C LEU A 16 6.06 -5.97 7.53
N LYS A 17 5.58 -7.20 7.25
CA LYS A 17 6.42 -8.31 6.82
C LYS A 17 6.65 -8.25 5.31
N THR A 18 7.84 -8.66 4.90
CA THR A 18 8.11 -8.99 3.50
C THR A 18 7.29 -10.22 3.08
N VAL A 19 6.64 -10.13 1.93
CA VAL A 19 5.87 -11.21 1.32
C VAL A 19 6.70 -11.94 0.26
N PRO A 20 6.39 -13.22 -0.04
CA PRO A 20 7.03 -13.94 -1.13
C PRO A 20 6.85 -13.24 -2.48
N ARG A 21 7.75 -13.53 -3.43
CA ARG A 21 7.79 -12.92 -4.77
C ARG A 21 6.45 -13.03 -5.50
N GLU A 22 5.73 -14.13 -5.34
CA GLU A 22 4.45 -14.42 -6.00
C GLU A 22 3.32 -13.51 -5.51
N LYS A 23 3.50 -12.89 -4.33
CA LYS A 23 2.55 -11.97 -3.71
C LYS A 23 3.01 -10.51 -3.75
N ALA A 24 4.22 -10.21 -4.25
CA ALA A 24 4.71 -8.85 -4.36
C ALA A 24 3.81 -8.02 -5.28
N PHE A 25 3.77 -6.71 -5.05
CA PHE A 25 3.17 -5.78 -6.00
C PHE A 25 4.15 -5.53 -7.15
N TYR A 26 3.69 -5.65 -8.38
CA TYR A 26 4.49 -5.41 -9.57
C TYR A 26 3.95 -4.18 -10.30
N PHE A 27 4.82 -3.22 -10.58
CA PHE A 27 4.44 -1.96 -11.20
C PHE A 27 4.45 -2.09 -12.73
N PHE A 28 3.36 -1.68 -13.37
CA PHE A 28 3.16 -1.65 -14.81
C PHE A 28 2.65 -0.28 -15.23
N THR A 29 3.00 0.18 -16.43
CA THR A 29 2.40 1.40 -17.02
C THR A 29 1.19 1.09 -17.90
N SER A 30 1.02 -0.17 -18.28
CA SER A 30 -0.13 -0.69 -19.04
C SER A 30 -0.15 -2.21 -18.97
N ILE A 31 -1.18 -2.85 -19.51
CA ILE A 31 -1.24 -4.31 -19.64
C ILE A 31 0.02 -4.82 -20.36
N GLY A 32 0.73 -5.76 -19.73
CA GLY A 32 1.95 -6.37 -20.27
C GLY A 32 3.21 -5.50 -20.22
N ASN A 33 3.14 -4.25 -19.76
CA ASN A 33 4.28 -3.32 -19.75
C ASN A 33 4.84 -3.13 -18.35
N TYR A 34 5.61 -4.13 -17.90
CA TYR A 34 6.25 -4.16 -16.58
C TYR A 34 7.38 -3.13 -16.51
N THR A 35 7.47 -2.37 -15.42
CA THR A 35 8.49 -1.32 -15.26
C THR A 35 9.85 -1.83 -14.79
N GLY A 36 9.95 -3.11 -14.39
CA GLY A 36 11.12 -3.64 -13.68
C GLY A 36 11.07 -3.44 -12.16
N GLU A 37 10.06 -2.74 -11.66
CA GLU A 37 9.94 -2.38 -10.25
C GLU A 37 8.89 -3.23 -9.53
N SER A 38 9.17 -3.65 -8.30
CA SER A 38 8.23 -4.35 -7.44
C SER A 38 8.37 -3.92 -5.99
N ALA A 39 7.33 -4.18 -5.20
CA ALA A 39 7.34 -4.00 -3.76
C ALA A 39 6.86 -5.27 -3.08
N SER A 40 7.71 -5.83 -2.21
CA SER A 40 7.43 -7.02 -1.42
C SER A 40 6.96 -6.70 0.00
N SER A 41 6.82 -5.42 0.36
CA SER A 41 6.31 -4.98 1.66
C SER A 41 5.66 -3.61 1.57
N LEU A 42 4.93 -3.20 2.61
CA LEU A 42 4.39 -1.83 2.70
C LEU A 42 5.49 -0.76 2.70
N LYS A 43 6.65 -1.05 3.31
CA LYS A 43 7.81 -0.16 3.32
C LYS A 43 8.38 0.03 1.92
N GLU A 44 8.61 -1.06 1.19
CA GLU A 44 9.10 -0.98 -0.19
C GLU A 44 8.08 -0.29 -1.09
N PHE A 45 6.78 -0.55 -0.90
CA PHE A 45 5.73 0.12 -1.66
C PHE A 45 5.78 1.64 -1.44
N MET A 46 5.89 2.08 -0.18
CA MET A 46 6.08 3.48 0.19
C MET A 46 7.29 4.11 -0.49
N GLU A 47 8.45 3.44 -0.47
CA GLU A 47 9.69 3.91 -1.09
C GLU A 47 9.57 3.99 -2.62
N LYS A 48 8.92 3.01 -3.24
CA LYS A 48 8.75 2.94 -4.70
C LYS A 48 7.83 4.02 -5.24
N ILE A 49 6.78 4.42 -4.51
CA ILE A 49 5.85 5.50 -4.96
C ILE A 49 6.60 6.77 -5.41
N ASN A 50 7.68 7.13 -4.73
CA ASN A 50 8.44 8.34 -5.05
C ASN A 50 9.29 8.23 -6.33
N SER A 51 9.62 7.03 -6.79
CA SER A 51 10.57 6.80 -7.89
C SER A 51 9.95 6.16 -9.13
N VAL A 52 8.86 5.40 -8.98
CA VAL A 52 8.21 4.75 -10.13
C VAL A 52 7.57 5.78 -11.07
N ASN A 53 7.50 5.39 -12.35
CA ASN A 53 6.86 6.18 -13.38
C ASN A 53 5.43 6.55 -12.97
N ILE A 54 5.06 7.83 -13.09
CA ILE A 54 3.75 8.33 -12.67
C ILE A 54 2.59 7.61 -13.39
N LYS A 55 2.79 7.24 -14.66
CA LYS A 55 1.81 6.47 -15.44
C LYS A 55 1.50 5.11 -14.81
N SER A 56 2.45 4.54 -14.07
CA SER A 56 2.22 3.29 -13.35
C SER A 56 1.32 3.47 -12.14
N LEU A 57 1.51 4.57 -11.39
CA LEU A 57 0.64 4.88 -10.25
C LEU A 57 -0.80 5.14 -10.72
N GLU A 58 -0.97 5.91 -11.79
CA GLU A 58 -2.28 6.18 -12.38
C GLU A 58 -2.93 4.89 -12.89
N PHE A 59 -2.20 4.09 -13.66
CA PHE A 59 -2.68 2.81 -14.21
C PHE A 59 -3.24 1.91 -13.10
N HIS A 60 -2.48 1.70 -12.03
CA HIS A 60 -2.88 0.80 -10.96
C HIS A 60 -3.96 1.38 -10.04
N LEU A 61 -3.90 2.68 -9.70
CA LEU A 61 -4.91 3.29 -8.84
C LEU A 61 -6.31 3.17 -9.45
N TYR A 62 -6.46 3.58 -10.71
CA TYR A 62 -7.79 3.61 -11.33
C TYR A 62 -8.35 2.23 -11.67
N ARG A 63 -7.50 1.20 -11.72
CA ARG A 63 -7.92 -0.20 -11.81
C ARG A 63 -8.30 -0.82 -10.47
N GLY A 64 -7.99 -0.16 -9.36
CA GLY A 64 -8.19 -0.69 -8.01
C GLY A 64 -7.15 -1.72 -7.58
N ASP A 65 -6.02 -1.81 -8.28
CA ASP A 65 -5.01 -2.84 -8.05
C ASP A 65 -4.35 -2.67 -6.66
N PHE A 66 -4.15 -1.42 -6.22
CA PHE A 66 -3.56 -1.11 -4.92
C PHE A 66 -4.44 -1.54 -3.75
N GLU A 67 -5.74 -1.26 -3.82
CA GLU A 67 -6.73 -1.65 -2.80
C GLU A 67 -6.83 -3.16 -2.70
N LYS A 68 -6.87 -3.85 -3.85
CA LYS A 68 -6.89 -5.31 -3.91
C LYS A 68 -5.66 -5.90 -3.22
N TRP A 69 -4.47 -5.40 -3.56
CA TRP A 69 -3.23 -5.86 -2.92
C TRP A 69 -3.20 -5.57 -1.42
N ALA A 70 -3.64 -4.39 -1.00
CA ALA A 70 -3.74 -4.05 0.42
C ALA A 70 -4.66 -5.00 1.20
N ILE A 71 -5.81 -5.40 0.64
CA ILE A 71 -6.74 -6.33 1.26
C ILE A 71 -6.21 -7.77 1.25
N GLU A 72 -5.81 -8.26 0.08
CA GLU A 72 -5.55 -9.70 -0.13
C GLU A 72 -4.15 -10.13 0.30
N VAL A 73 -3.17 -9.22 0.26
CA VAL A 73 -1.77 -9.53 0.54
C VAL A 73 -1.31 -8.92 1.85
N LEU A 74 -1.57 -7.63 2.07
CA LEU A 74 -1.16 -6.97 3.30
C LEU A 74 -2.15 -7.18 4.46
N GLU A 75 -3.36 -7.68 4.16
CA GLU A 75 -4.47 -7.82 5.11
C GLU A 75 -4.83 -6.49 5.82
N ASP A 76 -4.60 -5.36 5.14
CA ASP A 76 -4.79 -4.00 5.66
C ASP A 76 -6.00 -3.30 5.02
N LYS A 77 -7.17 -3.57 5.59
CA LYS A 77 -8.42 -2.95 5.15
C LYS A 77 -8.42 -1.42 5.33
N LYS A 78 -7.78 -0.90 6.38
CA LYS A 78 -7.72 0.56 6.63
C LYS A 78 -6.97 1.26 5.50
N LEU A 79 -5.85 0.70 5.05
CA LEU A 79 -5.11 1.21 3.91
C LEU A 79 -5.94 1.20 2.63
N ALA A 80 -6.62 0.07 2.35
CA ALA A 80 -7.46 -0.07 1.17
C ALA A 80 -8.60 0.96 1.13
N ASP A 81 -9.27 1.21 2.27
CA ASP A 81 -10.35 2.21 2.37
C ASP A 81 -9.84 3.64 2.08
N GLU A 82 -8.65 4.00 2.58
CA GLU A 82 -8.05 5.32 2.33
C GLU A 82 -7.62 5.49 0.86
N ILE A 83 -7.05 4.45 0.24
CA ILE A 83 -6.70 4.46 -1.19
C ILE A 83 -7.96 4.56 -2.06
N CYS A 84 -9.04 3.85 -1.70
CA CYS A 84 -10.32 3.93 -2.40
C CYS A 84 -10.89 5.36 -2.39
N LYS A 85 -10.78 6.06 -1.25
CA LYS A 85 -11.15 7.49 -1.16
C LYS A 85 -10.27 8.34 -2.08
N LEU A 86 -8.95 8.12 -2.09
CA LEU A 86 -8.05 8.83 -3.00
C LEU A 86 -8.45 8.66 -4.47
N ARG A 87 -8.74 7.42 -4.89
CA ARG A 87 -9.20 7.11 -6.25
C ARG A 87 -10.44 7.92 -6.64
N SER A 88 -11.40 8.07 -5.73
CA SER A 88 -12.63 8.84 -5.98
C SER A 88 -12.41 10.35 -6.21
N LEU A 89 -11.26 10.88 -5.77
CA LEU A 89 -10.90 12.29 -5.94
C LEU A 89 -10.28 12.59 -7.32
N ASN A 90 -9.97 11.58 -8.12
CA ASN A 90 -9.48 11.70 -9.50
C ASN A 90 -8.23 12.59 -9.66
N PHE A 91 -7.23 12.43 -8.78
CA PHE A 91 -5.94 13.11 -8.93
C PHE A 91 -5.01 12.40 -9.92
N TYR A 92 -4.16 13.17 -10.58
CA TYR A 92 -3.17 12.70 -11.56
C TYR A 92 -1.83 13.37 -11.31
N GLY A 93 -0.78 12.91 -11.98
CA GLY A 93 0.52 13.56 -11.92
C GLY A 93 1.14 13.56 -10.51
N ASP A 94 1.94 14.58 -10.21
CA ASP A 94 2.61 14.68 -8.92
C ASP A 94 1.63 14.79 -7.74
N THR A 95 0.47 15.41 -7.92
CA THR A 95 -0.58 15.46 -6.90
C THR A 95 -1.03 14.06 -6.48
N LEU A 96 -1.19 13.13 -7.45
CA LEU A 96 -1.50 11.74 -7.13
C LEU A 96 -0.38 11.11 -6.30
N ARG A 97 0.88 11.26 -6.75
CA ARG A 97 2.04 10.68 -6.08
C ARG A 97 2.14 11.16 -4.63
N GLU A 98 2.06 12.47 -4.40
CA GLU A 98 2.18 13.07 -3.07
C GLU A 98 1.09 12.58 -2.12
N ARG A 99 -0.17 12.51 -2.60
CA ARG A 99 -1.30 12.06 -1.80
C ARG A 99 -1.23 10.57 -1.48
N LEU A 100 -0.89 9.75 -2.47
CA LEU A 100 -0.71 8.30 -2.28
C LEU A 100 0.44 8.03 -1.30
N TYR A 101 1.59 8.68 -1.48
CA TYR A 101 2.72 8.58 -0.56
C TYR A 101 2.31 8.97 0.86
N SER A 102 1.60 10.09 1.04
CA SER A 102 1.16 10.57 2.35
C SER A 102 0.26 9.56 3.07
N ILE A 103 -0.69 8.94 2.36
CA ILE A 103 -1.57 7.90 2.91
C ILE A 103 -0.76 6.69 3.37
N VAL A 104 0.12 6.20 2.50
CA VAL A 104 0.94 5.00 2.75
C VAL A 104 1.95 5.24 3.88
N ALA A 105 2.64 6.38 3.86
CA ALA A 105 3.62 6.76 4.87
C ALA A 105 2.99 6.95 6.25
N ARG A 106 1.81 7.59 6.33
CA ARG A 106 1.04 7.68 7.57
C ARG A 106 0.70 6.30 8.09
N ARG A 107 0.18 5.41 7.23
CA ARG A 107 -0.21 4.05 7.65
C ARG A 107 0.99 3.24 8.12
N TYR A 108 2.11 3.30 7.40
CA TYR A 108 3.36 2.65 7.79
C TYR A 108 3.81 3.14 9.17
N ARG A 109 3.80 4.46 9.41
CA ARG A 109 4.15 5.04 10.72
C ARG A 109 3.28 4.53 11.85
N GLU A 110 1.95 4.55 11.69
CA GLU A 110 1.00 4.04 12.69
C GLU A 110 1.32 2.59 13.08
N LEU A 111 1.63 1.74 12.09
CA LEU A 111 1.98 0.34 12.31
C LEU A 111 3.33 0.19 13.01
N THR A 112 4.32 1.03 12.70
CA THR A 112 5.65 0.95 13.32
C THR A 112 5.73 1.55 14.72
N GLU A 113 5.01 2.65 14.99
CA GLU A 113 4.96 3.27 16.32
C GLU A 113 4.21 2.38 17.31
N PHE A 114 3.18 1.65 16.84
CA PHE A 114 2.50 0.64 17.65
C PHE A 114 3.46 -0.45 18.17
N LEU A 115 4.47 -0.82 17.38
CA LEU A 115 5.48 -1.81 17.78
C LEU A 115 6.51 -1.30 18.79
N GLN A 116 6.63 0.02 18.97
CA GLN A 116 7.56 0.61 19.96
C GLN A 116 6.97 0.67 21.37
N HIS A 117 5.67 0.38 21.51
CA HIS A 117 4.92 0.47 22.76
C HIS A 117 4.36 -0.88 23.26
N VAL A 118 4.75 -1.99 22.60
CA VAL A 118 4.45 -3.38 23.02
C VAL A 118 5.66 -4.05 23.67
#